data_AF-A0A183PJJ2-F1
#
_entry.id   AF-A0A183PJJ2-F1
#
_cell.length_a   1.000
_cell.length_b   1.000
_cell.length_c   1.000
_cell.angle_alpha   90.00
_cell.angle_beta   90.00
_cell.angle_gamma   90.00
#
_symmetry.space_group_name_H-M   'P 1'
#
loop_
_entity.id
_entity.type
_entity.pdbx_description
1 polymer ?
#
loop_
_entity_poly.entity_id
_entity_poly.type
_entity_poly.pdbx_seq_one_letter_code
_entity_poly.pdbx_strand_id
1 'polypeptide(L)'
;MVDWIMKTSTSEERYGIQWTAQNQLDDLDFADDLALLSHTHEQMQMMTGSVAAVSASAGFNIHKWKTKVLKYNTENSTPITLDGETPEDVESFTYLASIIDEQGVSDTDVKARIGKARAAFSQLKNICNSKQLSTNIKVTIFSTSVKAVLLYGAETWRTTTTTIKKVQAFTNECLRKILNIHWPDTISNSLLCERTNQLPAEEEIRKRRWKWIGLTLRKSSNYITRQALTWNPKEK
;
A
#
# COMPACT_ATOMS: atom_id res chain seq x y z
N MET A 1 16.64 -14.12 -10.45
CA MET A 1 17.40 -14.92 -9.45
C MET A 1 16.50 -15.26 -8.28
N VAL A 2 15.84 -14.28 -7.66
CA VAL A 2 14.70 -14.52 -6.75
C VAL A 2 13.63 -15.40 -7.42
N ASP A 3 13.24 -15.10 -8.67
CA ASP A 3 12.35 -15.98 -9.46
C ASP A 3 12.81 -17.45 -9.53
N TRP A 4 14.13 -17.68 -9.62
CA TRP A 4 14.68 -19.03 -9.71
C TRP A 4 14.66 -19.72 -8.35
N ILE A 5 14.96 -18.98 -7.27
CA ILE A 5 14.82 -19.46 -5.89
C ILE A 5 13.38 -19.85 -5.64
N MET A 6 12.43 -18.95 -5.91
CA MET A 6 11.01 -19.22 -5.68
C MET A 6 10.51 -20.41 -6.49
N LYS A 7 10.83 -20.47 -7.79
CA LYS A 7 10.45 -21.61 -8.63
C LYS A 7 11.03 -22.94 -8.16
N THR A 8 12.22 -22.93 -7.55
CA THR A 8 12.86 -24.14 -7.01
C THR A 8 12.29 -24.50 -5.63
N SER A 9 11.96 -23.51 -4.81
CA SER A 9 11.39 -23.72 -3.47
C SER A 9 9.94 -24.19 -3.50
N THR A 10 9.18 -23.86 -4.55
CA THR A 10 7.75 -24.21 -4.69
C THR A 10 7.48 -25.28 -5.76
N SER A 11 8.52 -25.90 -6.36
CA SER A 11 8.33 -26.85 -7.46
C SER A 11 7.68 -28.17 -7.06
N GLU A 12 7.87 -28.61 -5.81
CA GLU A 12 7.43 -29.94 -5.36
C GLU A 12 6.05 -29.91 -4.70
N GLU A 13 5.68 -28.79 -4.09
CA GLU A 13 4.48 -28.69 -3.26
C GLU A 13 3.77 -27.34 -3.38
N ARG A 14 2.48 -27.38 -3.07
CA ARG A 14 1.50 -26.33 -3.33
C ARG A 14 1.15 -25.57 -2.05
N TYR A 15 2.00 -24.63 -1.65
CA TYR A 15 1.92 -23.96 -0.35
C TYR A 15 1.07 -22.67 -0.32
N GLY A 16 0.82 -22.05 -1.48
CA GLY A 16 0.22 -20.72 -1.52
C GLY A 16 -1.29 -20.67 -1.48
N ILE A 17 -1.77 -19.44 -1.53
CA ILE A 17 -3.19 -19.11 -1.49
C ILE A 17 -3.83 -19.52 -2.82
N GLN A 18 -4.88 -20.35 -2.76
CA GLN A 18 -5.57 -20.80 -3.98
C GLN A 18 -6.12 -19.62 -4.80
N TRP A 19 -5.58 -19.47 -6.01
CA TRP A 19 -5.90 -18.41 -6.95
C TRP A 19 -6.93 -18.86 -8.00
N THR A 20 -6.75 -20.05 -8.57
CA THR A 20 -7.77 -20.68 -9.43
C THR A 20 -7.89 -22.16 -9.06
N ALA A 21 -8.74 -22.90 -9.77
CA ALA A 21 -8.77 -24.36 -9.62
C ALA A 21 -7.39 -25.02 -9.83
N GLN A 22 -6.49 -24.37 -10.57
CA GLN A 22 -5.20 -24.94 -10.98
C GLN A 22 -3.97 -24.15 -10.49
N ASN A 23 -4.13 -22.88 -10.08
CA ASN A 23 -3.03 -21.99 -9.70
C ASN A 23 -3.12 -21.54 -8.25
N GLN A 24 -1.97 -21.20 -7.67
CA GLN A 24 -1.82 -20.58 -6.36
C GLN A 24 -1.01 -19.28 -6.47
N LEU A 25 -1.15 -18.45 -5.45
CA LEU A 25 -0.32 -17.28 -5.20
C LEU A 25 0.55 -17.61 -3.97
N ASP A 26 1.81 -17.97 -4.22
CA ASP A 26 2.77 -18.37 -3.19
C ASP A 26 3.57 -17.18 -2.67
N ASP A 27 3.84 -16.20 -3.53
CA ASP A 27 4.70 -15.06 -3.21
C ASP A 27 4.34 -13.76 -3.93
N LEU A 28 4.88 -12.67 -3.38
CA LEU A 28 4.99 -11.36 -4.02
C LEU A 28 6.43 -10.89 -3.81
N ASP A 29 7.15 -10.65 -4.91
CA ASP A 29 8.54 -10.18 -4.85
C ASP A 29 8.72 -8.80 -5.51
N PHE A 30 9.66 -8.03 -4.98
CA PHE A 30 10.13 -6.78 -5.57
C PHE A 30 11.58 -6.52 -5.19
N ALA A 31 12.48 -6.59 -6.17
CA ALA A 31 13.93 -6.51 -5.95
C ALA A 31 14.42 -7.55 -4.94
N ASP A 32 14.81 -7.14 -3.73
CA ASP A 32 15.24 -8.00 -2.62
C ASP A 32 14.14 -8.29 -1.59
N ASP A 33 12.99 -7.59 -1.66
CA ASP A 33 11.84 -7.83 -0.79
C ASP A 33 11.03 -9.03 -1.33
N LEU A 34 10.76 -10.00 -0.46
CA LEU A 34 9.94 -11.17 -0.75
C LEU A 34 8.88 -11.34 0.35
N ALA A 35 7.61 -11.45 -0.06
CA ALA A 35 6.50 -11.75 0.81
C ALA A 35 5.92 -13.13 0.46
N LEU A 36 5.97 -14.04 1.43
CA LEU A 36 5.44 -15.39 1.33
C LEU A 36 3.98 -15.42 1.84
N LEU A 37 3.09 -16.12 1.12
CA LEU A 37 1.66 -16.16 1.41
C LEU A 37 1.17 -17.61 1.49
N SER A 38 0.45 -17.95 2.56
CA SER A 38 -0.12 -19.29 2.73
C SER A 38 -1.40 -19.26 3.59
N HIS A 39 -2.20 -20.33 3.49
CA HIS A 39 -3.43 -20.52 4.25
C HIS A 39 -3.21 -21.19 5.61
N THR A 40 -2.19 -22.03 5.75
CA THR A 40 -1.92 -22.77 6.99
C THR A 40 -0.54 -22.46 7.54
N HIS A 41 -0.41 -22.53 8.87
CA HIS A 41 0.88 -22.38 9.54
C HIS A 41 1.89 -23.43 9.07
N GLU A 42 1.46 -24.67 8.88
CA GLU A 42 2.31 -25.77 8.41
C GLU A 42 2.89 -25.48 7.02
N GLN A 43 2.05 -25.04 6.08
CA GLN A 43 2.50 -24.63 4.75
C GLN A 43 3.46 -23.44 4.80
N MET A 44 3.16 -22.43 5.63
CA MET A 44 4.05 -21.28 5.83
C MET A 44 5.42 -21.70 6.39
N GLN A 45 5.46 -22.64 7.34
CA GLN A 45 6.68 -23.16 7.94
C GLN A 45 7.52 -23.95 6.92
N MET A 46 6.89 -24.81 6.13
CA MET A 46 7.55 -25.56 5.06
C MET A 46 8.12 -24.62 4.00
N MET A 47 7.33 -23.64 3.55
CA MET A 47 7.76 -22.67 2.54
C MET A 47 8.92 -21.80 3.03
N THR A 48 8.88 -21.34 4.28
CA THR A 48 9.98 -20.58 4.90
C THR A 48 11.28 -21.39 4.94
N GLY A 49 11.20 -22.66 5.35
CA GLY A 49 12.37 -23.55 5.38
C GLY A 49 12.93 -23.85 3.99
N SER A 50 12.06 -24.11 3.01
CA SER A 50 12.43 -24.36 1.61
C SER A 50 13.13 -23.15 0.98
N VAL A 51 12.56 -21.95 1.16
CA VAL A 51 13.14 -20.70 0.65
C VAL A 51 14.49 -20.42 1.31
N ALA A 52 14.63 -20.66 2.62
CA ALA A 52 15.91 -20.52 3.31
C ALA A 52 17.00 -21.45 2.76
N ALA A 53 16.69 -22.74 2.61
CA ALA A 53 17.63 -23.74 2.10
C ALA A 53 18.08 -23.44 0.66
N VAL A 54 17.14 -23.12 -0.24
CA VAL A 54 17.44 -22.79 -1.63
C VAL A 54 18.22 -21.48 -1.73
N SER A 55 17.85 -20.46 -0.95
CA SER A 55 18.58 -19.18 -0.90
C SER A 55 20.03 -19.39 -0.48
N ALA A 56 20.27 -20.16 0.58
CA ALA A 56 21.60 -20.49 1.05
C ALA A 56 22.42 -21.23 -0.02
N SER A 57 21.81 -22.19 -0.73
CA SER A 57 22.47 -22.90 -1.84
C SER A 57 22.88 -21.99 -3.00
N ALA A 58 22.14 -20.90 -3.20
CA ALA A 58 22.41 -19.88 -4.21
C ALA A 58 23.37 -18.77 -3.72
N GLY A 59 23.87 -18.87 -2.47
CA GLY A 59 24.77 -17.90 -1.86
C GLY A 59 24.07 -16.67 -1.27
N PHE A 60 22.76 -16.71 -1.08
CA PHE A 60 21.97 -15.64 -0.45
C PHE A 60 21.68 -15.93 1.01
N ASN A 61 21.68 -14.88 1.83
CA ASN A 61 21.32 -14.96 3.24
C ASN A 61 20.00 -14.22 3.48
N ILE A 62 19.05 -14.88 4.13
CA ILE A 62 17.81 -14.23 4.55
C ILE A 62 18.08 -13.34 5.75
N HIS A 63 17.65 -12.08 5.66
CA HIS A 63 17.88 -11.12 6.73
C HIS A 63 16.92 -11.32 7.91
N LYS A 64 17.26 -12.20 8.85
CA LYS A 64 16.41 -12.60 9.99
C LYS A 64 15.74 -11.46 10.76
N TRP A 65 16.47 -10.38 11.10
CA TRP A 65 15.85 -9.25 11.83
C TRP A 65 14.84 -8.45 11.02
N LYS A 66 14.96 -8.43 9.67
CA LYS A 66 14.01 -7.78 8.76
C LYS A 66 12.82 -8.68 8.46
N THR A 67 12.99 -9.99 8.54
CA THR A 67 11.92 -10.96 8.34
C THR A 67 10.90 -10.83 9.47
N LYS A 68 9.63 -10.65 9.09
CA LYS A 68 8.50 -10.53 10.00
C LYS A 68 7.41 -11.51 9.58
N VAL A 69 6.60 -11.93 10.54
CA VAL A 69 5.43 -12.78 10.31
C VAL A 69 4.20 -11.96 10.63
N LEU A 70 3.33 -11.78 9.65
CA LEU A 70 2.02 -11.15 9.83
C LEU A 70 0.95 -12.24 9.73
N LYS A 71 0.10 -12.32 10.75
CA LYS A 71 -1.01 -13.26 10.84
C LYS A 71 -2.31 -12.52 10.57
N TYR A 72 -3.16 -13.08 9.71
CA TYR A 72 -4.44 -12.47 9.34
C TYR A 72 -5.58 -13.41 9.71
N ASN A 73 -6.56 -12.94 10.49
CA ASN A 73 -7.75 -13.70 10.90
C ASN A 73 -7.44 -15.09 11.51
N THR A 74 -6.37 -15.25 12.29
CA THR A 74 -6.01 -16.53 12.91
C THR A 74 -5.69 -16.38 14.39
N GLU A 75 -6.18 -17.33 15.20
CA GLU A 75 -5.87 -17.44 16.64
C GLU A 75 -4.59 -18.26 16.90
N ASN A 76 -3.93 -18.76 15.84
CA ASN A 76 -2.80 -19.65 16.00
C ASN A 76 -1.54 -18.91 16.52
N SER A 77 -1.14 -19.26 17.74
CA SER A 77 0.05 -18.74 18.42
C SER A 77 1.33 -19.50 18.09
N THR A 78 1.29 -20.54 17.24
CA THR A 78 2.51 -21.26 16.88
C THR A 78 3.46 -20.33 16.13
N PRO A 79 4.71 -20.21 16.60
CA PRO A 79 5.71 -19.39 15.93
C PRO A 79 6.18 -20.05 14.64
N ILE A 80 6.64 -19.24 13.68
CA ILE A 80 7.43 -19.73 12.55
C ILE A 80 8.91 -19.72 12.96
N THR A 81 9.67 -20.68 12.46
CA THR A 81 11.11 -20.79 12.70
C THR A 81 11.87 -20.62 11.38
N LEU A 82 12.97 -19.87 11.43
CA LEU A 82 13.88 -19.61 10.32
C LEU A 82 15.32 -19.80 10.81
N ASP A 83 16.00 -20.86 10.35
CA ASP A 83 17.36 -21.24 10.78
C ASP A 83 17.54 -21.25 12.31
N GLY A 84 16.56 -21.82 13.03
CA GLY A 84 16.56 -21.93 14.49
C GLY A 84 16.19 -20.65 15.24
N GLU A 85 15.94 -19.55 14.55
CA GLU A 85 15.44 -18.30 15.14
C GLU A 85 13.95 -18.12 14.87
N THR A 86 13.28 -17.33 15.72
CA THR A 86 11.86 -17.01 15.61
C THR A 86 11.72 -15.60 15.07
N PRO A 87 11.31 -15.40 13.80
CA PRO A 87 10.98 -14.07 13.31
C PRO A 87 9.90 -13.41 14.18
N GLU A 88 9.92 -12.09 14.27
CA GLU A 88 8.96 -11.34 15.07
C GLU A 88 7.56 -11.43 14.44
N ASP A 89 6.59 -11.85 15.24
CA ASP A 89 5.15 -11.74 14.93
C ASP A 89 4.74 -10.27 15.09
N VAL A 90 4.24 -9.66 14.02
CA VAL A 90 3.84 -8.24 14.00
C VAL A 90 2.36 -8.09 13.67
N GLU A 91 1.71 -7.09 14.27
CA GLU A 91 0.32 -6.72 13.97
C GLU A 91 0.21 -5.88 12.68
N SER A 92 1.30 -5.23 12.28
CA SER A 92 1.38 -4.48 11.02
C SER A 92 2.78 -4.50 10.43
N PHE A 93 2.85 -4.46 9.11
CA PHE A 93 4.11 -4.46 8.36
C PHE A 93 4.06 -3.45 7.21
N THR A 94 5.20 -2.84 6.89
CA THR A 94 5.31 -1.93 5.74
C THR A 94 5.89 -2.67 4.56
N TYR A 95 5.08 -2.90 3.52
CA TYR A 95 5.50 -3.48 2.25
C TYR A 95 5.34 -2.46 1.13
N LEU A 96 6.42 -2.18 0.39
CA LEU A 96 6.46 -1.18 -0.69
C LEU A 96 5.87 0.18 -0.27
N ALA A 97 6.25 0.61 0.93
CA ALA A 97 5.79 1.82 1.63
C ALA A 97 4.30 1.82 2.07
N SER A 98 3.50 0.82 1.73
CA SER A 98 2.12 0.66 2.20
C SER A 98 2.09 -0.13 3.49
N ILE A 99 1.29 0.32 4.46
CA ILE A 99 1.11 -0.41 5.72
C ILE A 99 -0.01 -1.44 5.54
N ILE A 100 0.30 -2.69 5.85
CA ILE A 100 -0.65 -3.81 5.91
C ILE A 100 -0.81 -4.14 7.38
N ASP A 101 -2.04 -4.10 7.90
CA ASP A 101 -2.37 -4.49 9.27
C ASP A 101 -3.18 -5.80 9.31
N GLU A 102 -3.20 -6.45 10.47
CA GLU A 102 -3.88 -7.72 10.70
C GLU A 102 -5.41 -7.66 10.47
N GLN A 103 -6.02 -6.46 10.53
CA GLN A 103 -7.45 -6.28 10.22
C GLN A 103 -7.72 -5.98 8.74
N GLY A 104 -6.68 -5.75 7.93
CA GLY A 104 -6.80 -5.37 6.53
C GLY A 104 -7.50 -4.02 6.34
N VAL A 105 -7.40 -3.13 7.33
CA VAL A 105 -8.04 -1.82 7.33
C VAL A 105 -7.03 -0.76 6.90
N SER A 106 -7.36 0.02 5.89
CA SER A 106 -6.45 1.06 5.37
C SER A 106 -6.25 2.28 6.30
N ASP A 107 -6.78 2.28 7.53
CA ASP A 107 -6.77 3.46 8.39
C ASP A 107 -5.36 3.83 8.86
N THR A 108 -4.57 2.82 9.22
CA THR A 108 -3.18 2.97 9.64
C THR A 108 -2.33 3.56 8.51
N ASP A 109 -2.46 3.02 7.29
CA ASP A 109 -1.76 3.54 6.11
C ASP A 109 -2.20 4.97 5.77
N VAL A 110 -3.51 5.25 5.76
CA VAL A 110 -4.04 6.61 5.51
C VAL A 110 -3.50 7.61 6.53
N LYS A 111 -3.45 7.25 7.82
CA LYS A 111 -2.90 8.10 8.87
C LYS A 111 -1.41 8.37 8.65
N ALA A 112 -0.62 7.36 8.31
CA ALA A 112 0.79 7.52 7.99
C ALA A 112 1.01 8.42 6.77
N ARG A 113 0.17 8.29 5.73
CA ARG A 113 0.22 9.10 4.51
C ARG A 113 -0.13 10.56 4.76
N ILE A 114 -1.13 10.83 5.59
CA ILE A 114 -1.43 12.18 6.07
C ILE A 114 -0.24 12.76 6.84
N GLY A 115 0.41 11.98 7.70
CA GLY A 115 1.62 12.40 8.41
C GLY A 115 2.76 12.81 7.48
N LYS A 116 3.09 11.96 6.50
CA LYS A 116 4.11 12.22 5.47
C LYS A 116 3.76 13.45 4.61
N ALA A 117 2.51 13.55 4.18
CA ALA A 117 2.03 14.69 3.40
C ALA A 117 2.06 16.00 4.21
N ARG A 118 1.74 15.95 5.51
CA ARG A 118 1.84 17.10 6.42
C ARG A 118 3.29 17.57 6.54
N ALA A 119 4.25 16.65 6.69
CA ALA A 119 5.66 16.98 6.71
C ALA A 119 6.12 17.64 5.39
N ALA A 120 5.71 17.08 4.24
CA ALA A 120 6.00 17.67 2.94
C ALA A 120 5.38 19.07 2.78
N PHE A 121 4.13 19.27 3.22
CA PHE A 121 3.48 20.59 3.16
C PHE A 121 4.18 21.62 4.05
N SER A 122 4.63 21.22 5.25
CA SER A 122 5.38 22.11 6.14
C SER A 122 6.69 22.60 5.51
N GLN A 123 7.38 21.77 4.72
CA GLN A 123 8.58 22.21 3.99
C GLN A 123 8.26 23.26 2.91
N LEU A 124 7.04 23.27 2.38
CA LEU A 124 6.56 24.21 1.37
C LEU A 124 5.98 25.51 1.97
N LYS A 125 6.17 25.77 3.27
CA LYS A 125 5.62 26.95 3.96
C LYS A 125 5.97 28.27 3.26
N ASN A 126 7.22 28.44 2.82
CA ASN A 126 7.66 29.67 2.17
C ASN A 126 6.97 29.87 0.80
N ILE A 127 6.77 28.79 0.05
CA ILE A 127 6.06 28.81 -1.24
C ILE A 127 4.58 29.16 -1.01
N CYS A 128 3.94 28.53 -0.02
CA CYS A 128 2.53 28.78 0.31
C CYS A 128 2.31 30.24 0.71
N ASN A 129 3.23 30.83 1.48
CA ASN A 129 3.13 32.21 1.97
C ASN A 129 3.62 33.27 0.96
N SER A 130 4.26 32.87 -0.14
CA SER A 130 4.84 33.83 -1.10
C SER A 130 3.74 34.65 -1.78
N LYS A 131 3.86 35.99 -1.76
CA LYS A 131 2.97 36.88 -2.52
C LYS A 131 3.34 36.98 -4.00
N GLN A 132 4.55 36.55 -4.37
CA GLN A 132 5.05 36.62 -5.74
C GLN A 132 4.48 35.49 -6.62
N LEU A 133 4.09 34.37 -6.01
CA LEU A 133 3.54 33.23 -6.73
C LEU A 133 2.02 33.35 -6.82
N SER A 134 1.47 33.10 -8.00
CA SER A 134 0.04 33.00 -8.19
C SER A 134 -0.53 31.79 -7.44
N THR A 135 -1.81 31.88 -7.06
CA THR A 135 -2.54 30.78 -6.42
C THR A 135 -2.45 29.49 -7.24
N ASN A 136 -2.58 29.59 -8.57
CA ASN A 136 -2.54 28.43 -9.46
C ASN A 136 -1.19 27.70 -9.35
N ILE A 137 -0.07 28.43 -9.36
CA ILE A 137 1.27 27.82 -9.24
C ILE A 137 1.40 27.11 -7.88
N LYS A 138 0.96 27.74 -6.79
CA LYS A 138 1.01 27.13 -5.45
C LYS A 138 0.17 25.85 -5.37
N VAL A 139 -1.04 25.87 -5.94
CA VAL A 139 -1.92 24.69 -5.99
C VAL A 139 -1.29 23.59 -6.84
N THR A 140 -0.66 23.91 -7.97
CA THR A 140 0.06 22.92 -8.79
C THR A 140 1.24 22.29 -8.03
N ILE A 141 2.03 23.08 -7.29
CA ILE A 141 3.12 22.57 -6.45
C ILE A 141 2.55 21.65 -5.35
N PHE A 142 1.45 22.06 -4.71
CA PHE A 142 0.75 21.22 -3.74
C PHE A 142 0.29 19.89 -4.35
N SER A 143 -0.35 19.91 -5.53
CA SER A 143 -0.83 18.70 -6.20
C SER A 143 0.31 17.74 -6.58
N THR A 144 1.43 18.27 -7.05
CA THR A 144 2.58 17.47 -7.52
C THR A 144 3.44 16.93 -6.38
N SER A 145 3.56 17.66 -5.27
CA SER A 145 4.45 17.29 -4.16
C SER A 145 3.69 16.66 -2.99
N VAL A 146 2.68 17.36 -2.48
CA VAL A 146 1.97 16.94 -1.24
C VAL A 146 0.87 15.95 -1.55
N LYS A 147 0.02 16.24 -2.54
CA LYS A 147 -1.09 15.36 -2.91
C LYS A 147 -0.60 14.04 -3.49
N ALA A 148 0.55 14.05 -4.17
CA ALA A 148 1.21 12.84 -4.64
C ALA A 148 1.63 11.91 -3.47
N VAL A 149 2.22 12.47 -2.40
CA VAL A 149 2.57 11.71 -1.19
C VAL A 149 1.33 11.24 -0.45
N LEU A 150 0.31 12.12 -0.34
CA LEU A 150 -0.94 11.83 0.34
C LEU A 150 -1.69 10.66 -0.29
N LEU A 151 -1.81 10.64 -1.61
CA LEU A 151 -2.62 9.67 -2.36
C LEU A 151 -1.80 8.48 -2.89
N TYR A 152 -0.56 8.32 -2.44
CA TYR A 152 0.22 7.14 -2.79
C TYR A 152 -0.43 5.89 -2.19
N GLY A 153 -0.70 4.89 -3.02
CA GLY A 153 -1.36 3.65 -2.61
C GLY A 153 -2.88 3.78 -2.43
N ALA A 154 -3.48 4.93 -2.73
CA ALA A 154 -4.92 5.13 -2.53
C ALA A 154 -5.81 4.19 -3.37
N GLU A 155 -5.23 3.62 -4.44
CA GLU A 155 -5.86 2.60 -5.26
C GLU A 155 -6.23 1.34 -4.47
N THR A 156 -5.49 0.99 -3.41
CA THR A 156 -5.71 -0.21 -2.59
C THR A 156 -6.51 0.05 -1.31
N TRP A 157 -6.79 1.31 -0.96
CA TRP A 157 -7.50 1.64 0.27
C TRP A 157 -8.97 1.17 0.29
N ARG A 158 -9.46 0.81 1.48
CA ARG A 158 -10.90 0.63 1.69
C ARG A 158 -11.58 2.01 1.69
N THR A 159 -12.54 2.21 0.78
CA THR A 159 -13.17 3.53 0.58
C THR A 159 -14.36 3.69 1.50
N THR A 160 -14.04 3.91 2.78
CA THR A 160 -15.04 4.24 3.78
C THR A 160 -15.26 5.76 3.80
N THR A 161 -16.47 6.17 4.17
CA THR A 161 -16.79 7.59 4.38
C THR A 161 -15.83 8.25 5.35
N THR A 162 -15.39 7.53 6.39
CA THR A 162 -14.41 8.01 7.37
C THR A 162 -13.04 8.28 6.73
N THR A 163 -12.53 7.36 5.91
CA THR A 163 -11.25 7.51 5.20
C THR A 163 -11.29 8.71 4.24
N ILE A 164 -12.35 8.81 3.43
CA ILE A 164 -12.53 9.95 2.53
C ILE A 164 -12.55 11.27 3.31
N LYS A 165 -13.31 11.33 4.41
CA LYS A 165 -13.40 12.52 5.25
C LYS A 165 -12.03 12.93 5.83
N LYS A 166 -11.21 11.98 6.30
CA LYS A 166 -9.85 12.25 6.81
C LYS A 166 -8.96 12.88 5.73
N VAL A 167 -8.94 12.30 4.53
CA VAL A 167 -8.13 12.79 3.40
C VAL A 167 -8.61 14.15 2.91
N GLN A 168 -9.94 14.34 2.80
CA GLN A 168 -10.53 15.61 2.40
C GLN A 168 -10.26 16.71 3.43
N ALA A 169 -10.38 16.42 4.72
CA ALA A 169 -10.13 17.39 5.79
C ALA A 169 -8.70 17.93 5.72
N PHE A 170 -7.71 17.04 5.58
CA PHE A 170 -6.31 17.44 5.41
C PHE A 170 -6.08 18.25 4.13
N THR A 171 -6.65 17.83 3.01
CA THR A 171 -6.55 18.56 1.73
C THR A 171 -7.11 19.98 1.87
N ASN A 172 -8.29 20.11 2.49
CA ASN A 172 -8.94 21.40 2.69
C ASN A 172 -8.16 22.29 3.69
N GLU A 173 -7.53 21.71 4.71
CA GLU A 173 -6.62 22.43 5.61
C GLU A 173 -5.47 23.07 4.83
N CYS A 174 -4.84 22.29 3.93
CA CYS A 174 -3.73 22.77 3.10
C CYS A 174 -4.19 23.86 2.10
N LEU A 175 -5.31 23.64 1.41
CA LEU A 175 -5.83 24.60 0.43
C LEU A 175 -6.21 25.94 1.08
N ARG A 176 -6.80 25.94 2.28
CA ARG A 176 -7.08 27.18 3.02
C ARG A 176 -5.81 27.96 3.34
N LYS A 177 -4.74 27.28 3.75
CA LYS A 177 -3.43 27.90 4.00
C LYS A 177 -2.81 28.47 2.72
N ILE A 178 -2.92 27.76 1.59
CA ILE A 178 -2.44 28.26 0.27
C ILE A 178 -3.18 29.53 -0.15
N LEU A 179 -4.49 29.58 0.09
CA LEU A 179 -5.33 30.76 -0.17
C LEU A 179 -5.19 31.87 0.88
N ASN A 180 -4.35 31.67 1.90
CA ASN A 180 -4.16 32.60 3.02
C ASN A 180 -5.47 32.95 3.74
N ILE A 181 -6.38 31.97 3.86
CA ILE A 181 -7.65 32.12 4.57
C ILE A 181 -7.41 31.80 6.04
N HIS A 182 -7.56 32.81 6.88
CA HIS A 182 -7.41 32.72 8.33
C HIS A 182 -8.72 33.13 9.00
N TRP A 183 -8.93 32.66 10.23
CA TRP A 183 -10.03 33.18 11.04
C TRP A 183 -9.90 34.70 11.17
N PRO A 184 -10.98 35.50 11.03
CA PRO A 184 -12.40 35.13 11.00
C PRO A 184 -12.98 34.80 9.61
N ASP A 185 -12.17 34.83 8.54
CA ASP A 185 -12.64 34.57 7.18
C ASP A 185 -13.10 33.12 7.02
N THR A 186 -14.32 32.94 6.51
CA THR A 186 -14.93 31.62 6.32
C THR A 186 -15.18 31.35 4.85
N ILE A 187 -14.84 30.14 4.39
CA ILE A 187 -15.11 29.65 3.04
C ILE A 187 -15.76 28.27 3.11
N SER A 188 -16.81 28.06 2.32
CA SER A 188 -17.42 26.74 2.16
C SER A 188 -16.44 25.78 1.48
N ASN A 189 -16.59 24.48 1.76
CA ASN A 189 -15.74 23.47 1.10
C ASN A 189 -15.98 23.44 -0.42
N SER A 190 -17.20 23.73 -0.90
CA SER A 190 -17.52 23.79 -2.32
C SER A 190 -16.79 24.94 -3.03
N LEU A 191 -16.86 26.15 -2.47
CA LEU A 191 -16.19 27.32 -3.04
C LEU A 191 -14.65 27.20 -2.97
N LEU A 192 -14.13 26.51 -1.95
CA LEU A 192 -12.70 26.18 -1.85
C LEU A 192 -12.25 25.28 -3.01
N CYS A 193 -13.01 24.23 -3.33
CA CYS A 193 -12.73 23.35 -4.47
C CYS A 193 -12.83 24.10 -5.80
N GLU A 194 -13.85 24.94 -5.97
CA GLU A 194 -14.05 25.76 -7.18
C GLU A 194 -12.89 26.72 -7.42
N ARG A 195 -12.50 27.52 -6.39
CA ARG A 195 -11.38 28.47 -6.50
C ARG A 195 -10.03 27.83 -6.79
N THR A 196 -9.85 26.57 -6.40
CA THR A 196 -8.57 25.85 -6.56
C THR A 196 -8.60 24.87 -7.73
N ASN A 197 -9.74 24.76 -8.42
CA ASN A 197 -9.99 23.76 -9.47
C ASN A 197 -9.59 22.33 -9.02
N GLN A 198 -9.89 21.99 -7.77
CA GLN A 198 -9.57 20.69 -7.18
C GLN A 198 -10.80 19.79 -7.10
N LEU A 199 -10.61 18.52 -7.42
CA LEU A 199 -11.63 17.49 -7.24
C LEU A 199 -11.75 17.08 -5.77
N PRO A 200 -12.95 16.67 -5.32
CA PRO A 200 -13.12 15.98 -4.05
C PRO A 200 -12.24 14.73 -3.97
N ALA A 201 -11.78 14.39 -2.77
CA ALA A 201 -10.87 13.27 -2.51
C ALA A 201 -11.44 11.93 -3.01
N GLU A 202 -12.74 11.71 -2.80
CA GLU A 202 -13.43 10.50 -3.29
C GLU A 202 -13.33 10.36 -4.81
N GLU A 203 -13.61 11.44 -5.54
CA GLU A 203 -13.57 11.43 -6.99
C GLU A 203 -12.15 11.21 -7.53
N GLU A 204 -11.15 11.80 -6.88
CA GLU A 204 -9.76 11.60 -7.29
C GLU A 204 -9.28 10.16 -7.03
N ILE A 205 -9.60 9.59 -5.88
CA ILE A 205 -9.29 8.19 -5.55
C ILE A 205 -10.00 7.26 -6.54
N ARG A 206 -11.28 7.50 -6.82
CA ARG A 206 -12.06 6.76 -7.82
C ARG A 206 -11.42 6.85 -9.21
N LYS A 207 -11.01 8.04 -9.65
CA LYS A 207 -10.36 8.25 -10.95
C LYS A 207 -9.03 7.49 -11.04
N ARG A 208 -8.23 7.50 -9.97
CA ARG A 208 -6.98 6.74 -9.87
C ARG A 208 -7.20 5.24 -10.00
N ARG A 209 -8.18 4.70 -9.27
CA ARG A 209 -8.56 3.28 -9.40
C ARG A 209 -9.00 2.91 -10.80
N TRP A 210 -9.88 3.69 -11.42
CA TRP A 210 -10.30 3.42 -12.79
C TRP A 210 -9.16 3.47 -13.79
N LYS A 211 -8.22 4.42 -13.61
CA LYS A 211 -7.00 4.48 -14.42
C LYS A 211 -6.15 3.21 -14.24
N TRP A 212 -5.96 2.76 -13.00
CA TRP A 212 -5.23 1.53 -12.70
C TRP A 212 -5.91 0.28 -13.28
N ILE A 213 -7.22 0.12 -13.08
CA ILE A 213 -8.02 -0.98 -13.66
C ILE A 213 -7.89 -0.97 -15.18
N GLY A 214 -8.05 0.20 -15.82
CA GLY A 214 -7.93 0.32 -17.27
C GLY A 214 -6.53 -0.03 -17.80
N LEU A 215 -5.47 0.30 -17.07
CA LEU A 215 -4.10 -0.13 -17.40
C LEU A 215 -3.95 -1.65 -17.29
N THR A 216 -4.49 -2.25 -16.24
CA THR A 216 -4.44 -3.69 -16.01
C THR A 216 -5.23 -4.47 -17.07
N LEU A 217 -6.43 -4.02 -17.44
CA LEU A 217 -7.26 -4.66 -18.46
C LEU A 217 -6.65 -4.66 -19.86
N ARG A 218 -5.77 -3.68 -20.17
CA ARG A 218 -5.03 -3.62 -21.44
C ARG A 218 -3.89 -4.64 -21.54
N LYS A 219 -3.45 -5.24 -20.43
CA LYS A 219 -2.41 -6.28 -20.44
C LYS A 219 -2.96 -7.58 -21.03
N SER A 220 -2.11 -8.47 -21.52
CA SER A 220 -2.53 -9.81 -21.99
C SER A 220 -3.23 -10.61 -20.88
N SER A 221 -4.10 -11.56 -21.25
CA SER A 221 -4.82 -12.45 -20.33
C SER A 221 -3.89 -13.29 -19.43
N ASN A 222 -2.66 -13.51 -19.88
CA ASN A 222 -1.68 -14.32 -19.18
C ASN A 222 -0.98 -13.55 -18.05
N TYR A 223 -1.20 -12.24 -17.94
CA TYR A 223 -0.53 -11.42 -16.93
C TYR A 223 -1.24 -11.56 -15.58
N ILE A 224 -0.46 -11.86 -14.52
CA ILE A 224 -0.99 -12.15 -13.18
C ILE A 224 -1.91 -11.05 -12.64
N THR A 225 -1.55 -9.77 -12.84
CA THR A 225 -2.38 -8.66 -12.36
C THR A 225 -3.73 -8.56 -13.07
N ARG A 226 -3.84 -9.07 -14.31
CA ARG A 226 -5.14 -9.13 -15.02
C ARG A 226 -5.98 -10.29 -14.54
N GLN A 227 -5.37 -11.44 -14.26
CA GLN A 227 -6.04 -12.59 -13.65
C GLN A 227 -6.54 -12.25 -12.23
N ALA A 228 -5.79 -11.41 -11.51
CA ALA A 228 -6.12 -10.94 -10.17
C ALA A 228 -7.44 -10.20 -10.07
N LEU A 229 -7.78 -9.43 -11.10
CA LEU A 229 -9.04 -8.69 -11.11
C LEU A 229 -10.27 -9.59 -11.14
N THR A 230 -10.13 -10.80 -11.65
CA THR A 230 -11.21 -11.79 -11.76
C THR A 230 -11.17 -12.84 -10.66
N TRP A 231 -10.19 -12.75 -9.77
CA TRP A 231 -10.05 -13.69 -8.68
C TRP A 231 -11.13 -13.44 -7.63
N ASN A 232 -11.88 -14.50 -7.32
CA ASN A 232 -12.78 -14.53 -6.19
C ASN A 232 -12.24 -15.60 -5.22
N PRO A 233 -11.62 -15.20 -4.09
CA PRO A 233 -11.20 -16.17 -3.09
C PRO A 233 -12.44 -16.94 -2.62
N LYS A 234 -12.36 -18.27 -2.60
CA LYS A 234 -13.44 -19.09 -2.07
C LYS A 234 -13.55 -18.79 -0.57
N GLU A 235 -14.61 -18.11 -0.16
CA GLU A 235 -14.99 -18.04 1.25
C GLU A 235 -15.29 -19.47 1.73
N LYS A 236 -14.64 -19.88 2.82
CA LYS A 236 -15.07 -21.01 3.64
C LYS A 236 -15.43 -20.47 5.01
#